data_AF-A7EDZ2-F1
#
_entry.id   AF-A7EDZ2-F1
#
_cell.length_a   1.000
_cell.length_b   1.000
_cell.length_c   1.000
_cell.angle_alpha   90.00
_cell.angle_beta   90.00
_cell.angle_gamma   90.00
#
_symmetry.space_group_name_H-M   'P 1'
#
loop_
_entity.id
_entity.type
_entity.pdbx_description
1 polymer ?
#
loop_
_entity_poly.entity_id
_entity_poly.type
_entity_poly.pdbx_seq_one_letter_code
_entity_poly.pdbx_strand_id
1 'polypeptide(L)'
;MSTTITTTTAPSFLNLPSELRLKIWSNLLPGPRTLPIRYSRVNKSYFSPIPPSILLSISSETRTLFLEHYVLLHLNPSYNSTIYINFSLDTLCFDHEECSAVGDLALDFKNCAQSSLIQRVDIDVHLWEILRLFRFDALSEIKYLHGLRNLTLFMRRYEEEQQCYGEAFERSRLARSRELLAGRMLFEGQTTDREIAQCQWYVQMVKWEVEHGDDEWIKGKPSVQMWII
;
A
#
# COMPACT_ATOMS: atom_id res chain seq x y z
N MET A 1 -34.95 -22.00 48.50
CA MET A 1 -35.28 -20.78 47.73
C MET A 1 -34.55 -20.88 46.40
N SER A 2 -35.26 -21.22 45.33
CA SER A 2 -34.67 -21.40 43.99
C SER A 2 -34.78 -20.10 43.21
N THR A 3 -33.65 -19.52 42.83
CA THR A 3 -33.53 -18.34 41.99
C THR A 3 -33.80 -18.72 40.54
N THR A 4 -34.93 -18.29 39.99
CA THR A 4 -35.27 -18.42 38.58
C THR A 4 -34.43 -17.43 37.77
N ILE A 5 -33.52 -17.95 36.95
CA ILE A 5 -32.72 -17.17 36.01
C ILE A 5 -33.57 -16.94 34.77
N THR A 6 -34.10 -15.73 34.59
CA THR A 6 -34.84 -15.34 33.38
C THR A 6 -33.87 -15.16 32.23
N THR A 7 -33.77 -16.17 31.35
CA THR A 7 -32.99 -16.11 30.11
C THR A 7 -33.62 -15.07 29.19
N THR A 8 -33.05 -13.86 29.16
CA THR A 8 -33.48 -12.79 28.27
C THR A 8 -32.87 -13.05 26.90
N THR A 9 -33.68 -13.55 25.96
CA THR A 9 -33.23 -13.81 24.59
C THR A 9 -32.86 -12.48 23.92
N ALA A 10 -31.58 -12.31 23.57
CA ALA A 10 -31.13 -11.10 22.88
C ALA A 10 -31.94 -10.90 21.59
N PRO A 11 -32.40 -9.68 21.28
CA PRO A 11 -33.11 -9.42 20.04
C PRO A 11 -32.19 -9.75 18.86
N SER A 12 -32.74 -10.47 17.87
CA SER A 12 -32.03 -10.73 16.61
C SER A 12 -31.58 -9.42 15.98
N PHE A 13 -30.35 -9.39 15.47
CA PHE A 13 -29.78 -8.21 14.81
C PHE A 13 -30.71 -7.68 13.71
N LEU A 14 -31.37 -8.58 12.97
CA LEU A 14 -32.28 -8.21 11.88
C LEU A 14 -33.55 -7.50 12.34
N ASN A 15 -33.91 -7.62 13.63
CA ASN A 15 -35.08 -6.97 14.21
C ASN A 15 -34.77 -5.57 14.76
N LEU A 16 -33.51 -5.12 14.69
CA LEU A 16 -33.13 -3.77 15.09
C LEU A 16 -33.62 -2.74 14.05
N PRO A 17 -34.03 -1.54 14.49
CA PRO A 17 -34.25 -0.40 13.61
C PRO A 17 -33.05 -0.15 12.69
N SER A 18 -33.33 0.31 11.47
CA SER A 18 -32.29 0.55 10.45
C SER A 18 -31.19 1.47 10.93
N GLU A 19 -31.50 2.49 11.73
CA GLU A 19 -30.52 3.42 12.29
C GLU A 19 -29.51 2.71 13.18
N LEU A 20 -29.98 1.77 14.02
CA LEU A 20 -29.09 0.99 14.88
C LEU A 20 -28.27 -0.01 14.08
N ARG A 21 -28.84 -0.66 13.06
CA ARG A 21 -28.10 -1.57 12.18
C ARG A 21 -27.01 -0.82 11.42
N LEU A 22 -27.33 0.31 10.80
CA LEU A 22 -26.37 1.17 10.11
C LEU A 22 -25.28 1.69 11.04
N LYS A 23 -25.62 2.05 12.29
CA LYS A 23 -24.63 2.45 13.29
C LYS A 23 -23.68 1.30 13.62
N ILE A 24 -24.19 0.07 13.79
CA ILE A 24 -23.36 -1.12 14.03
C ILE A 24 -22.46 -1.39 12.81
N TRP A 25 -23.01 -1.37 11.60
CA TRP A 25 -22.27 -1.55 10.35
C TRP A 25 -21.20 -0.48 10.13
N SER A 26 -21.47 0.77 10.49
CA SER A 26 -20.49 1.86 10.38
C SER A 26 -19.28 1.64 11.29
N ASN A 27 -19.46 1.00 12.45
CA ASN A 27 -18.35 0.62 13.32
C ASN A 27 -17.55 -0.58 12.81
N LEU A 28 -18.04 -1.28 11.78
CA LEU A 28 -17.33 -2.36 11.09
C LEU A 28 -16.61 -1.88 9.83
N LEU A 29 -16.77 -0.61 9.44
CA LEU A 29 -15.98 -0.04 8.35
C LEU A 29 -14.50 -0.13 8.72
N PRO A 30 -13.62 -0.46 7.75
CA PRO A 30 -12.19 -0.48 8.02
C PRO A 30 -11.72 0.88 8.56
N GLY A 31 -10.85 0.86 9.57
CA GLY A 31 -10.12 2.05 9.97
C GLY A 31 -9.04 2.42 8.94
N PRO A 32 -8.19 3.42 9.27
CA PRO A 32 -6.97 3.69 8.52
C PRO A 32 -6.12 2.42 8.38
N ARG A 33 -5.70 2.10 7.16
CA ARG A 33 -4.94 0.89 6.84
C ARG A 33 -3.96 1.13 5.71
N THR A 34 -2.89 0.35 5.71
CA THR A 34 -1.90 0.31 4.64
C THR A 34 -2.27 -0.78 3.65
N LEU A 35 -2.46 -0.42 2.38
CA LEU A 35 -2.88 -1.30 1.29
C LEU A 35 -1.68 -1.64 0.39
N PRO A 36 -1.05 -2.81 0.55
CA PRO A 36 -0.02 -3.27 -0.37
C PRO A 36 -0.64 -3.50 -1.76
N ILE A 37 -0.01 -2.92 -2.78
CA ILE A 37 -0.46 -2.98 -4.17
C ILE A 37 0.52 -3.82 -4.96
N ARG A 38 0.01 -4.85 -5.64
CA ARG A 38 0.80 -5.73 -6.50
C ARG A 38 0.14 -5.90 -7.85
N TYR A 39 0.95 -6.15 -8.87
CA TYR A 39 0.47 -6.37 -10.23
C TYR A 39 0.64 -7.84 -10.64
N SER A 40 -0.48 -8.51 -10.92
CA SER A 40 -0.46 -9.86 -11.49
C SER A 40 -0.27 -9.79 -13.00
N ARG A 41 0.88 -10.24 -13.51
CA ARG A 41 1.13 -10.34 -14.95
C ARG A 41 0.23 -11.37 -15.65
N VAL A 42 -0.14 -12.44 -14.93
CA VAL A 42 -1.02 -13.50 -15.44
C VAL A 42 -2.43 -12.96 -15.64
N ASN A 43 -2.96 -12.27 -14.63
CA ASN A 43 -4.33 -11.77 -14.64
C ASN A 43 -4.46 -10.35 -15.20
N LYS A 44 -3.33 -9.73 -15.60
CA LYS A 44 -3.23 -8.34 -16.07
C LYS A 44 -4.03 -7.36 -15.19
N SER A 45 -3.86 -7.49 -13.88
CA SER A 45 -4.66 -6.74 -12.91
C SER A 45 -3.88 -6.42 -11.64
N TYR A 46 -4.27 -5.29 -11.04
CA TYR A 46 -3.85 -4.89 -9.71
C TYR A 46 -4.67 -5.61 -8.65
N PHE A 47 -3.98 -6.13 -7.65
CA PHE A 47 -4.59 -6.77 -6.50
C PHE A 47 -3.84 -6.39 -5.22
N SER A 48 -4.54 -6.54 -4.09
CA SER A 48 -3.91 -6.49 -2.78
C SER A 48 -3.90 -7.90 -2.19
N PRO A 49 -2.81 -8.33 -1.53
CA PRO A 49 -2.81 -9.57 -0.75
C PRO A 49 -3.72 -9.49 0.47
N ILE A 50 -4.15 -8.28 0.87
CA ILE A 50 -5.12 -8.11 1.95
C ILE A 50 -6.51 -8.51 1.45
N PRO A 51 -7.25 -9.37 2.18
CA PRO A 51 -8.57 -9.78 1.77
C PRO A 51 -9.54 -8.59 1.71
N PRO A 52 -10.52 -8.61 0.80
CA PRO A 52 -11.55 -7.59 0.73
C PRO A 52 -12.37 -7.54 2.02
N SER A 53 -12.97 -6.37 2.32
CA SER A 53 -13.78 -6.21 3.52
C SER A 53 -14.96 -7.17 3.52
N ILE A 54 -15.21 -7.82 4.66
CA ILE A 54 -16.36 -8.69 4.90
C ILE A 54 -17.70 -7.96 4.65
N LEU A 55 -17.72 -6.63 4.77
CA LEU A 55 -18.92 -5.83 4.50
C LEU A 55 -19.43 -5.94 3.06
N LEU A 56 -18.56 -6.31 2.11
CA LEU A 56 -18.97 -6.56 0.73
C LEU A 56 -19.79 -7.85 0.55
N SER A 57 -19.68 -8.81 1.48
CA SER A 57 -20.30 -10.14 1.37
C SER A 57 -21.47 -10.39 2.32
N ILE A 58 -21.60 -9.66 3.43
CA ILE A 58 -22.65 -9.91 4.44
C ILE A 58 -24.06 -9.65 3.91
N SER A 59 -24.37 -8.43 3.45
CA SER A 59 -25.70 -8.06 2.96
C SER A 59 -25.62 -6.95 1.91
N SER A 60 -26.76 -6.63 1.27
CA SER A 60 -26.85 -5.45 0.40
C SER A 60 -26.66 -4.15 1.18
N GLU A 61 -27.22 -4.06 2.39
CA GLU A 61 -27.10 -2.90 3.27
C GLU A 61 -25.64 -2.59 3.63
N THR A 62 -24.87 -3.60 4.04
CA THR A 62 -23.44 -3.41 4.37
C THR A 62 -22.62 -3.04 3.14
N ARG A 63 -22.96 -3.60 1.98
CA ARG A 63 -22.28 -3.29 0.71
C ARG A 63 -22.53 -1.85 0.28
N THR A 64 -23.76 -1.36 0.35
CA THR A 64 -24.09 0.03 0.04
C THR A 64 -23.34 0.99 0.96
N LEU A 65 -23.34 0.72 2.27
CA LEU A 65 -22.61 1.53 3.24
C LEU A 65 -21.09 1.55 2.97
N PHE A 66 -20.51 0.40 2.62
CA PHE A 66 -19.09 0.31 2.27
C PHE A 66 -18.76 1.10 1.01
N LEU A 67 -19.55 0.96 -0.06
CA LEU A 67 -19.33 1.63 -1.34
C LEU A 67 -19.56 3.15 -1.30
N GLU A 68 -20.25 3.65 -0.28
CA GLU A 68 -20.36 5.09 -0.01
C GLU A 68 -19.03 5.68 0.46
N HIS A 69 -18.21 4.90 1.17
CA HIS A 69 -16.95 5.35 1.78
C HIS A 69 -15.70 4.91 1.00
N TYR A 70 -15.80 3.82 0.27
CA TYR A 70 -14.68 3.19 -0.43
C TYR A 70 -14.97 3.08 -1.92
N VAL A 71 -14.04 3.55 -2.73
CA VAL A 71 -14.11 3.49 -4.19
C VAL A 71 -13.10 2.50 -4.72
N LEU A 72 -13.36 1.94 -5.89
CA LEU A 72 -12.41 1.06 -6.56
C LEU A 72 -11.20 1.90 -7.03
N LEU A 73 -10.00 1.46 -6.68
CA LEU A 73 -8.75 2.09 -7.07
C LEU A 73 -8.40 1.69 -8.51
N HIS A 74 -8.27 2.65 -9.41
CA HIS A 74 -7.83 2.42 -10.78
C HIS A 74 -6.50 3.13 -11.02
N LEU A 75 -5.39 2.42 -10.84
CA LEU A 75 -4.06 2.97 -11.12
C LEU A 75 -3.82 3.18 -12.61
N ASN A 76 -4.23 2.23 -13.46
CA ASN A 76 -4.03 2.35 -14.90
C ASN A 76 -5.29 1.88 -15.63
N PRO A 77 -5.83 2.65 -16.60
CA PRO A 77 -7.04 2.28 -17.33
C PRO A 77 -6.89 1.01 -18.18
N SER A 78 -5.65 0.61 -18.50
CA SER A 78 -5.37 -0.61 -19.25
C SER A 78 -5.58 -1.89 -18.44
N TYR A 79 -5.65 -1.79 -17.11
CA TYR A 79 -5.66 -2.93 -16.21
C TYR A 79 -6.83 -2.87 -15.23
N ASN A 80 -7.39 -4.04 -14.95
CA ASN A 80 -8.43 -4.17 -13.94
C ASN A 80 -7.84 -4.06 -12.53
N SER A 81 -8.68 -3.69 -11.57
CA SER A 81 -8.32 -3.62 -10.16
C SER A 81 -9.42 -4.20 -9.31
N THR A 82 -9.05 -4.85 -8.21
CA THR A 82 -9.96 -5.40 -7.21
C THR A 82 -9.87 -4.67 -5.86
N ILE A 83 -9.12 -3.57 -5.82
CA ILE A 83 -8.70 -2.91 -4.58
C ILE A 83 -9.64 -1.75 -4.26
N TYR A 84 -10.33 -1.81 -3.12
CA TYR A 84 -11.17 -0.72 -2.64
C TYR A 84 -10.40 0.17 -1.67
N ILE A 85 -10.44 1.48 -1.91
CA ILE A 85 -9.68 2.47 -1.17
C ILE A 85 -10.56 3.62 -0.68
N ASN A 86 -10.25 4.11 0.51
CA ASN A 86 -10.66 5.43 0.98
C ASN A 86 -9.46 6.37 0.97
N PHE A 87 -9.37 7.27 -0.01
CA PHE A 87 -8.23 8.18 -0.19
C PHE A 87 -7.94 9.10 1.02
N SER A 88 -8.93 9.33 1.89
CA SER A 88 -8.78 10.16 3.07
C SER A 88 -8.21 9.40 4.27
N LEU A 89 -8.35 8.07 4.32
CA LEU A 89 -7.91 7.23 5.45
C LEU A 89 -6.77 6.26 5.10
N ASP A 90 -6.84 5.62 3.93
CA ASP A 90 -5.94 4.55 3.55
C ASP A 90 -4.59 5.10 3.03
N THR A 91 -3.55 4.28 3.15
CA THR A 91 -2.21 4.53 2.62
C THR A 91 -1.89 3.48 1.58
N LEU A 92 -1.48 3.88 0.38
CA LEU A 92 -1.02 2.94 -0.65
C LEU A 92 0.40 2.48 -0.31
N CYS A 93 0.67 1.19 -0.40
CA CYS A 93 1.99 0.64 -0.13
C CYS A 93 2.51 -0.13 -1.34
N PHE A 94 3.72 0.21 -1.78
CA PHE A 94 4.41 -0.47 -2.87
C PHE A 94 5.61 -1.20 -2.28
N ASP A 95 5.42 -2.49 -2.02
CA ASP A 95 6.37 -3.34 -1.30
C ASP A 95 7.06 -4.38 -2.18
N HIS A 96 6.83 -4.34 -3.49
CA HIS A 96 7.28 -5.36 -4.41
C HIS A 96 7.59 -4.79 -5.78
N GLU A 97 8.57 -5.38 -6.47
CA GLU A 97 9.02 -5.02 -7.83
C GLU A 97 8.00 -5.33 -8.94
N GLU A 98 6.82 -5.83 -8.58
CA GLU A 98 5.77 -6.17 -9.53
C GLU A 98 4.99 -4.91 -9.93
N CYS A 99 5.62 -4.12 -10.80
CA CYS A 99 4.99 -3.02 -11.54
C CYS A 99 4.27 -3.54 -12.80
N SER A 100 3.47 -2.66 -13.44
CA SER A 100 2.78 -3.01 -14.67
C SER A 100 3.73 -3.47 -15.78
N ALA A 101 3.19 -4.20 -16.76
CA ALA A 101 3.99 -4.66 -17.89
C ALA A 101 4.40 -3.53 -18.85
N VAL A 102 3.70 -2.40 -18.81
CA VAL A 102 3.84 -1.28 -19.75
C VAL A 102 4.74 -0.17 -19.21
N GLY A 103 4.98 -0.10 -17.91
CA GLY A 103 5.92 0.87 -17.36
C GLY A 103 6.17 0.76 -15.86
N ASP A 104 6.86 1.76 -15.35
CA ASP A 104 7.13 2.00 -13.94
C ASP A 104 5.94 2.65 -13.23
N LEU A 105 6.04 2.81 -11.91
CA LEU A 105 5.00 3.44 -11.09
C LEU A 105 4.68 4.86 -11.57
N ALA A 106 5.68 5.62 -12.02
CA ALA A 106 5.50 6.94 -12.63
C ALA A 106 4.48 6.91 -13.78
N LEU A 107 4.59 5.94 -14.70
CA LEU A 107 3.66 5.82 -15.81
C LEU A 107 2.25 5.43 -15.36
N ASP A 108 2.17 4.54 -14.37
CA ASP A 108 0.88 4.15 -13.78
C ASP A 108 0.20 5.35 -13.11
N PHE A 109 0.90 6.11 -12.27
CA PHE A 109 0.34 7.31 -11.65
C PHE A 109 -0.01 8.42 -12.64
N LYS A 110 0.77 8.57 -13.71
CA LYS A 110 0.44 9.52 -14.79
C LYS A 110 -0.90 9.19 -15.45
N ASN A 111 -1.18 7.90 -15.66
CA ASN A 111 -2.40 7.45 -16.30
C ASN A 111 -3.58 7.28 -15.31
N CYS A 112 -3.30 7.37 -14.02
CA CYS A 112 -4.30 7.26 -12.96
C CYS A 112 -5.19 8.52 -12.92
N ALA A 113 -6.47 8.37 -13.25
CA ALA A 113 -7.44 9.46 -13.12
C ALA A 113 -7.66 9.92 -11.66
N GLN A 114 -7.30 9.05 -10.70
CA GLN A 114 -7.45 9.28 -9.26
C GLN A 114 -6.14 9.74 -8.59
N SER A 115 -5.09 10.02 -9.35
CA SER A 115 -3.75 10.37 -8.83
C SER A 115 -3.78 11.57 -7.88
N SER A 116 -4.57 12.59 -8.20
CA SER A 116 -4.76 13.80 -7.38
C SER A 116 -5.52 13.54 -6.07
N LEU A 117 -6.20 12.40 -5.94
CA LEU A 117 -6.91 12.02 -4.72
C LEU A 117 -5.99 11.28 -3.75
N ILE A 118 -4.92 10.66 -4.23
CA ILE A 118 -3.97 9.89 -3.41
C ILE A 118 -3.22 10.85 -2.47
N GLN A 119 -3.35 10.62 -1.16
CA GLN A 119 -2.77 11.50 -0.13
C GLN A 119 -1.58 10.88 0.61
N ARG A 120 -1.51 9.55 0.68
CA ARG A 120 -0.50 8.84 1.47
C ARG A 120 0.03 7.66 0.67
N VAL A 121 1.35 7.63 0.50
CA VAL A 121 2.05 6.56 -0.20
C VAL A 121 3.26 6.13 0.61
N ASP A 122 3.38 4.82 0.78
CA ASP A 122 4.53 4.14 1.36
C ASP A 122 5.22 3.37 0.23
N ILE A 123 6.54 3.52 0.09
CA ILE A 123 7.32 2.82 -0.93
C ILE A 123 8.52 2.16 -0.25
N ASP A 124 8.74 0.88 -0.56
CA ASP A 124 9.93 0.16 -0.12
C ASP A 124 11.19 0.82 -0.68
N VAL A 125 12.23 1.00 0.13
CA VAL A 125 13.42 1.75 -0.30
C VAL A 125 14.19 0.99 -1.39
N HIS A 126 14.22 -0.34 -1.38
CA HIS A 126 14.87 -1.09 -2.45
C HIS A 126 14.09 -0.96 -3.75
N LEU A 127 12.75 -1.00 -3.68
CA LEU A 127 11.92 -0.71 -4.85
C LEU A 127 12.20 0.70 -5.39
N TRP A 128 12.28 1.69 -4.50
CA TRP A 128 12.60 3.07 -4.88
C TRP A 128 13.96 3.20 -5.58
N GLU A 129 14.99 2.50 -5.07
CA GLU A 129 16.31 2.45 -5.69
C GLU A 129 16.23 1.85 -7.11
N ILE A 130 15.53 0.73 -7.26
CA ILE A 130 15.37 0.04 -8.55
C ILE A 130 14.67 0.95 -9.58
N LEU A 131 13.57 1.60 -9.19
CA LEU A 131 12.82 2.50 -10.08
C LEU A 131 13.69 3.67 -10.58
N ARG A 132 14.66 4.10 -9.76
CA ARG A 132 15.56 5.20 -10.08
C ARG A 132 16.83 4.81 -10.82
N LEU A 133 17.14 3.52 -10.97
CA LEU A 133 18.33 3.08 -11.74
C LEU A 133 18.34 3.65 -13.17
N PHE A 134 17.16 3.93 -13.73
CA PHE A 134 17.00 4.45 -15.08
C PHE A 134 16.53 5.91 -15.15
N ARG A 135 16.34 6.58 -14.00
CA ARG A 135 15.85 7.96 -13.93
C ARG A 135 16.63 8.80 -12.93
N PHE A 136 17.18 9.90 -13.41
CA PHE A 136 17.91 10.85 -12.56
C PHE A 136 16.99 11.73 -11.70
N ASP A 137 15.77 12.00 -12.19
CA ASP A 137 14.74 12.78 -11.49
C ASP A 137 14.29 12.05 -10.21
N ALA A 138 14.52 12.67 -9.05
CA ALA A 138 14.19 12.09 -7.75
C ALA A 138 12.69 12.03 -7.47
N LEU A 139 11.90 12.88 -8.14
CA LEU A 139 10.45 12.94 -7.97
C LEU A 139 9.70 12.23 -9.11
N SER A 140 10.42 11.52 -10.00
CA SER A 140 9.83 10.92 -11.20
C SER A 140 8.61 10.06 -10.91
N GLU A 141 8.64 9.31 -9.81
CA GLU A 141 7.60 8.39 -9.39
C GLU A 141 6.41 9.09 -8.72
N ILE A 142 6.62 10.24 -8.08
CA ILE A 142 5.59 10.90 -7.25
C ILE A 142 5.07 12.22 -7.81
N LYS A 143 5.70 12.78 -8.85
CA LYS A 143 5.33 14.09 -9.40
C LYS A 143 3.91 14.19 -9.95
N TYR A 144 3.31 13.05 -10.31
CA TYR A 144 1.92 13.00 -10.77
C TYR A 144 0.90 12.95 -9.62
N LEU A 145 1.37 12.77 -8.39
CA LEU A 145 0.54 12.69 -7.19
C LEU A 145 0.36 14.09 -6.56
N HIS A 146 -0.28 15.01 -7.28
CA HIS A 146 -0.45 16.40 -6.81
C HIS A 146 -1.22 16.52 -5.47
N GLY A 147 -1.97 15.50 -5.08
CA GLY A 147 -2.69 15.42 -3.80
C GLY A 147 -1.88 14.86 -2.62
N LEU A 148 -0.63 14.47 -2.86
CA LEU A 148 0.22 13.80 -1.90
C LEU A 148 0.48 14.69 -0.68
N ARG A 149 0.27 14.12 0.50
CA ARG A 149 0.53 14.74 1.80
C ARG A 149 1.67 14.06 2.52
N ASN A 150 1.70 12.73 2.49
CA ASN A 150 2.73 11.95 3.14
C ASN A 150 3.35 10.97 2.15
N LEU A 151 4.68 11.03 2.05
CA LEU A 151 5.49 10.00 1.42
C LEU A 151 6.33 9.33 2.50
N THR A 152 6.20 8.03 2.64
CA THR A 152 7.06 7.24 3.53
C THR A 152 7.94 6.34 2.69
N LEU A 153 9.25 6.42 2.89
CA LEU A 153 10.19 5.42 2.39
C LEU A 153 10.46 4.44 3.53
N PHE A 154 10.06 3.18 3.37
CA PHE A 154 10.23 2.18 4.42
C PHE A 154 11.26 1.11 4.04
N MET A 155 12.03 0.67 5.04
CA MET A 155 12.97 -0.44 4.91
C MET A 155 12.52 -1.56 5.84
N ARG A 156 12.44 -2.79 5.31
CA ARG A 156 12.20 -3.99 6.12
C ARG A 156 13.52 -4.53 6.68
N ARG A 157 13.56 -4.89 7.96
CA ARG A 157 14.68 -5.63 8.55
C ARG A 157 14.65 -7.08 8.07
N TYR A 158 15.78 -7.56 7.57
CA TYR A 158 15.96 -8.92 7.02
C TYR A 158 15.70 -10.07 8.02
N GLU A 159 15.53 -9.79 9.31
CA GLU A 159 15.40 -10.83 10.35
C GLU A 159 14.03 -11.56 10.34
N GLU A 160 13.00 -11.03 9.68
CA GLU A 160 11.64 -11.62 9.72
C GLU A 160 11.23 -12.41 8.45
N GLU A 161 11.97 -12.33 7.35
CA GLU A 161 11.60 -13.05 6.10
C GLU A 161 11.81 -14.57 6.18
N GLN A 162 12.60 -15.07 7.14
CA GLN A 162 12.94 -16.49 7.24
C GLN A 162 11.80 -17.39 7.76
N GLN A 163 10.70 -16.84 8.28
CA GLN A 163 9.65 -17.64 8.93
C GLN A 163 8.34 -17.80 8.15
N CYS A 164 8.08 -17.01 7.09
CA CYS A 164 6.72 -16.90 6.55
C CYS A 164 6.50 -17.37 5.09
N TYR A 165 7.56 -17.68 4.32
CA TYR A 165 7.42 -18.16 2.93
C TYR A 165 8.06 -19.53 2.76
N GLY A 166 7.24 -20.55 2.48
CA GLY A 166 7.70 -21.92 2.26
C GLY A 166 8.73 -22.04 1.12
N GLU A 167 9.59 -23.05 1.24
CA GLU A 167 10.78 -23.37 0.41
C GLU A 167 10.63 -23.24 -1.12
N ALA A 168 9.41 -23.25 -1.65
CA ALA A 168 9.12 -23.12 -3.08
C ALA A 168 9.32 -21.69 -3.63
N PHE A 169 9.06 -20.65 -2.82
CA PHE A 169 9.26 -19.25 -3.25
C PHE A 169 10.75 -18.87 -3.24
N GLU A 170 11.49 -19.36 -2.24
CA GLU A 170 12.94 -19.22 -2.14
C GLU A 170 13.67 -19.83 -3.34
N ARG A 171 13.24 -21.00 -3.86
CA ARG A 171 13.84 -21.57 -5.08
C ARG A 171 13.69 -20.67 -6.31
N SER A 172 12.56 -19.98 -6.47
CA SER A 172 12.36 -19.04 -7.59
C SER A 172 13.11 -17.72 -7.38
N ARG A 173 13.21 -17.23 -6.15
CA ARG A 173 13.97 -16.01 -5.81
C ARG A 173 15.47 -16.25 -5.92
N LEU A 174 15.99 -17.36 -5.40
CA LEU A 174 17.39 -17.76 -5.53
C LEU A 174 17.77 -18.03 -6.99
N ALA A 175 16.88 -18.61 -7.81
CA ALA A 175 17.17 -18.84 -9.22
C ALA A 175 17.32 -17.52 -10.02
N ARG A 176 16.46 -16.51 -9.76
CA ARG A 176 16.58 -15.19 -10.41
C ARG A 176 17.72 -14.34 -9.84
N SER A 177 17.92 -14.43 -8.52
CA SER A 177 19.01 -13.76 -7.82
C SER A 177 20.37 -14.24 -8.31
N ARG A 178 20.55 -15.55 -8.54
CA ARG A 178 21.83 -16.12 -8.99
C ARG A 178 22.32 -15.61 -10.35
N GLU A 179 21.44 -15.11 -11.20
CA GLU A 179 21.82 -14.55 -12.51
C GLU A 179 22.19 -13.06 -12.47
N LEU A 180 21.76 -12.31 -11.44
CA LEU A 180 22.16 -10.90 -11.23
C LEU A 180 23.23 -10.73 -10.13
N LEU A 181 23.35 -11.68 -9.20
CA LEU A 181 24.22 -11.63 -8.01
C LEU A 181 25.50 -12.47 -8.10
N ALA A 182 26.00 -12.79 -9.29
CA ALA A 182 27.35 -13.34 -9.44
C ALA A 182 28.47 -12.36 -9.01
N GLY A 183 28.15 -11.12 -8.63
CA GLY A 183 29.11 -10.08 -8.23
C GLY A 183 29.03 -9.57 -6.77
N ARG A 184 28.12 -10.06 -5.92
CA ARG A 184 28.01 -9.58 -4.52
C ARG A 184 28.05 -10.75 -3.53
N MET A 185 29.25 -11.28 -3.31
CA MET A 185 29.50 -12.15 -2.16
C MET A 185 29.86 -11.31 -0.93
N LEU A 186 29.23 -11.66 0.19
CA LEU A 186 29.78 -11.70 1.56
C LEU A 186 30.36 -10.40 2.15
N PHE A 187 29.53 -9.60 2.84
CA PHE A 187 29.96 -8.73 3.95
C PHE A 187 28.86 -8.64 5.01
N GLU A 188 28.64 -9.77 5.68
CA GLU A 188 27.72 -9.88 6.81
C GLU A 188 28.37 -9.20 8.04
N GLY A 189 27.95 -7.97 8.35
CA GLY A 189 28.37 -7.26 9.57
C GLY A 189 28.59 -5.74 9.45
N GLN A 190 28.66 -5.17 8.23
CA GLN A 190 28.82 -3.71 8.00
C GLN A 190 27.77 -3.13 7.03
N THR A 191 26.80 -3.92 6.60
CA THR A 191 25.88 -3.56 5.50
C THR A 191 24.66 -2.79 5.96
N THR A 192 24.08 -3.11 7.12
CA THR A 192 22.84 -2.48 7.60
C THR A 192 23.00 -0.99 7.86
N ASP A 193 24.08 -0.58 8.55
CA ASP A 193 24.34 0.85 8.80
C ASP A 193 24.59 1.63 7.51
N ARG A 194 25.27 0.99 6.54
CA ARG A 194 25.51 1.58 5.22
C ARG A 194 24.22 1.70 4.41
N GLU A 195 23.36 0.70 4.46
CA GLU A 195 22.04 0.69 3.82
C GLU A 195 21.15 1.76 4.46
N ILE A 196 21.10 1.85 5.78
CA ILE A 196 20.36 2.89 6.51
C ILE A 196 20.88 4.28 6.12
N ALA A 197 22.20 4.49 6.06
CA ALA A 197 22.79 5.76 5.64
C ALA A 197 22.43 6.11 4.17
N GLN A 198 22.45 5.11 3.28
CA GLN A 198 22.04 5.28 1.89
C GLN A 198 20.55 5.67 1.79
N CYS A 199 19.69 5.04 2.59
CA CYS A 199 18.27 5.34 2.63
C CYS A 199 17.97 6.72 3.21
N GLN A 200 18.69 7.10 4.27
CA GLN A 200 18.64 8.46 4.80
C GLN A 200 19.05 9.48 3.73
N TRP A 201 20.09 9.19 2.94
CA TRP A 201 20.50 10.05 1.84
C TRP A 201 19.39 10.21 0.78
N TYR A 202 18.71 9.13 0.39
CA TYR A 202 17.56 9.21 -0.52
C TYR A 202 16.45 10.09 0.05
N VAL A 203 16.10 9.89 1.31
CA VAL A 203 15.05 10.67 1.99
C VAL A 203 15.41 12.15 2.02
N GLN A 204 16.66 12.49 2.33
CA GLN A 204 17.12 13.89 2.33
C GLN A 204 17.11 14.50 0.94
N MET A 205 17.50 13.74 -0.09
CA MET A 205 17.40 14.21 -1.47
C MET A 205 15.94 14.48 -1.87
N VAL A 206 15.02 13.55 -1.57
CA VAL A 206 13.59 13.74 -1.89
C VAL A 206 13.02 14.93 -1.11
N LYS A 207 13.38 15.10 0.16
CA LYS A 207 13.00 16.29 0.94
C LYS A 207 13.49 17.57 0.29
N TRP A 208 14.76 17.60 -0.09
CA TRP A 208 15.36 18.77 -0.72
C TRP A 208 14.64 19.14 -2.01
N GLU A 209 14.35 18.16 -2.87
CA GLU A 209 13.61 18.35 -4.13
C GLU A 209 12.16 18.77 -3.89
N VAL A 210 11.47 18.22 -2.89
CA VAL A 210 10.12 18.67 -2.50
C VAL A 210 10.13 20.12 -1.99
N GLU A 211 11.20 20.52 -1.31
CA GLU A 211 11.35 21.87 -0.75
C GLU A 211 11.79 22.90 -1.78
N HIS A 212 12.60 22.54 -2.76
CA HIS A 212 13.25 23.47 -3.70
C HIS A 212 12.85 23.28 -5.16
N GLY A 213 12.16 22.18 -5.48
CA GLY A 213 11.67 21.89 -6.81
C GLY A 213 10.46 22.74 -7.19
N ASP A 214 10.21 22.81 -8.50
CA ASP A 214 9.14 23.61 -9.12
C ASP A 214 7.79 22.86 -9.20
N ASP A 215 7.69 21.67 -8.61
CA ASP A 215 6.46 20.86 -8.67
C ASP A 215 5.32 21.48 -7.86
N GLU A 216 4.15 21.61 -8.49
CA GLU A 216 2.95 22.14 -7.86
C GLU A 216 2.20 21.06 -7.07
N TRP A 217 2.05 21.29 -5.75
CA TRP A 217 1.32 20.43 -4.83
C TRP A 217 0.02 21.10 -4.37
N ILE A 218 -1.14 20.46 -4.61
CA ILE A 218 -2.47 21.04 -4.35
C ILE A 218 -2.68 21.33 -2.85
N LYS A 219 -2.11 20.51 -1.98
CA LYS A 219 -2.35 20.55 -0.53
C LYS A 219 -1.13 21.03 0.27
N GLY A 220 -0.21 21.72 -0.40
CA GLY A 220 1.11 22.06 0.14
C GLY A 220 2.12 20.94 -0.04
N LYS A 221 3.38 21.22 0.29
CA LYS A 221 4.50 20.31 0.10
C LYS A 221 4.32 19.03 0.92
N PRO A 222 4.50 17.83 0.33
CA PRO A 222 4.35 16.58 1.05
C PRO A 222 5.41 16.42 2.14
N SER A 223 5.01 15.87 3.28
CA SER A 223 5.92 15.42 4.33
C SER A 223 6.57 14.10 3.89
N VAL A 224 7.90 14.12 3.76
CA VAL A 224 8.69 12.92 3.45
C VAL A 224 9.26 12.33 4.73
N GLN A 225 9.04 11.04 4.97
CA GLN A 225 9.47 10.33 6.17
C GLN A 225 10.22 9.04 5.81
N MET A 226 11.04 8.56 6.75
CA MET A 226 11.73 7.28 6.65
C MET A 226 11.33 6.39 7.80
N TRP A 227 10.88 5.17 7.51
CA TRP A 227 10.50 4.19 8.52
C TRP A 227 11.40 2.96 8.39
N ILE A 228 11.79 2.39 9.52
CA ILE A 228 12.50 1.10 9.58
C ILE A 228 11.54 0.16 10.30
N ILE A 229 11.08 -0.87 9.60
CA ILE A 229 10.07 -1.83 10.05
C ILE A 229 10.76 -3.17 10.27
#